data_AF-A0A090J1P6-F1
#
_entry.id   AF-A0A090J1P6-F1
#
_cell.length_a   1.000
_cell.length_b   1.000
_cell.length_c   1.000
_cell.angle_alpha   90.00
_cell.angle_beta   90.00
_cell.angle_gamma   90.00
#
_symmetry.space_group_name_H-M   'P 1'
#
loop_
_entity.id
_entity.type
_entity.pdbx_description
1 polymer ?
#
loop_
_entity_poly.entity_id
_entity_poly.type
_entity_poly.pdbx_seq_one_letter_code
_entity_poly.pdbx_strand_id
1 'polypeptide(L)'
;MLKENGVGLPPSPPARPVADLESIPAGARFMDNEIAAKISADIAAGLITCSTMMGQAIREDIALLFGRFHGKKAVLGGKFLRLNKEKGWLVPPPLHLQPKED
;
A
#
# COMPACT_ATOMS: atom_id res chain seq x y z
N MET A 1 -8.72 11.87 17.70
CA MET A 1 -9.39 10.58 18.02
C MET A 1 -8.71 9.78 19.13
N LEU A 2 -7.57 9.07 18.93
CA LEU A 2 -7.02 8.20 19.99
C LEU A 2 -6.73 8.96 21.31
N LYS A 3 -6.02 10.09 21.23
CA LYS A 3 -5.77 10.97 22.38
C LYS A 3 -7.06 11.49 23.05
N GLU A 4 -8.05 11.89 22.25
CA GLU A 4 -9.36 12.36 22.73
C GLU A 4 -10.16 11.26 23.46
N ASN A 5 -9.86 9.99 23.18
CA ASN A 5 -10.47 8.83 23.84
C ASN A 5 -9.54 8.24 24.92
N GLY A 6 -8.52 8.99 25.36
CA GLY A 6 -7.61 8.56 26.44
C GLY A 6 -6.67 7.41 26.07
N VAL A 7 -6.53 7.07 24.79
CA VAL A 7 -5.66 5.99 24.32
C VAL A 7 -4.28 6.54 24.00
N GLY A 8 -3.25 5.98 24.64
CA GLY A 8 -1.85 6.31 24.38
C GLY A 8 -1.46 6.04 22.93
N LEU A 9 -0.65 6.92 22.35
CA LEU A 9 -0.12 6.70 21.01
C LEU A 9 1.04 5.69 21.03
N PRO A 10 1.17 4.81 20.03
CA PRO A 10 2.35 3.99 19.89
C PRO A 10 3.60 4.86 19.64
N PRO A 11 4.78 4.43 20.10
CA PRO A 11 6.02 5.15 19.81
C PRO A 11 6.27 5.15 18.30
N SER A 12 6.67 6.30 17.76
CA SER A 12 7.06 6.44 16.36
C SER A 12 8.58 6.50 16.24
N PRO A 13 9.19 5.82 15.25
CA PRO A 13 10.63 5.97 14.99
C PRO A 13 11.01 7.42 14.70
N PRO A 14 12.26 7.84 15.01
CA PRO A 14 12.73 9.18 14.67
C PRO A 14 12.82 9.37 13.16
N ALA A 15 12.89 10.63 12.73
CA ALA A 15 13.12 10.98 11.33
C ALA A 15 14.44 10.38 10.82
N ARG A 16 14.45 9.96 9.56
CA ARG A 16 15.64 9.41 8.90
C ARG A 16 16.52 10.55 8.35
N PRO A 17 17.85 10.46 8.44
CA PRO A 17 18.75 11.41 7.79
C PRO A 17 18.67 11.29 6.26
N VAL A 18 19.12 12.33 5.56
CA VAL A 18 19.28 12.30 4.10
C VAL A 18 20.43 11.36 3.75
N ALA A 19 20.25 10.51 2.73
CA ALA A 19 21.26 9.60 2.22
C ALA A 19 21.52 9.87 0.74
N ASP A 20 22.78 9.77 0.32
CA ASP A 20 23.15 9.80 -1.09
C ASP A 20 22.96 8.41 -1.71
N LEU A 21 22.33 8.34 -2.88
CA LEU A 21 21.97 7.09 -3.54
C LEU A 21 23.19 6.27 -3.95
N GLU A 22 24.24 6.95 -4.40
CA GLU A 22 25.49 6.32 -4.87
C GLU A 22 26.37 5.84 -3.71
N SER A 23 26.11 6.35 -2.50
CA SER A 23 26.79 5.90 -1.29
C SER A 23 26.25 4.58 -0.73
N ILE A 24 25.09 4.10 -1.21
CA ILE A 24 24.45 2.87 -0.73
C ILE A 24 25.13 1.65 -1.39
N PRO A 25 25.76 0.74 -0.62
CA PRO A 25 26.36 -0.46 -1.19
C PRO A 25 25.34 -1.31 -1.95
N ALA A 26 25.73 -1.85 -3.11
CA ALA A 26 24.82 -2.58 -4.01
C ALA A 26 24.05 -3.73 -3.31
N GLY A 27 24.71 -4.47 -2.42
CA GLY A 27 24.06 -5.56 -1.65
C GLY A 27 23.08 -5.09 -0.55
N ALA A 28 23.04 -3.79 -0.25
CA ALA A 28 22.13 -3.18 0.71
C ALA A 28 21.06 -2.29 0.06
N ARG A 29 21.16 -2.05 -1.25
CA ARG A 29 20.25 -1.19 -2.00
C ARG A 29 19.04 -2.00 -2.48
N PHE A 30 17.85 -1.60 -2.04
CA PHE A 30 16.61 -2.09 -2.64
C PHE A 30 16.40 -1.45 -4.01
N MET A 31 15.99 -2.25 -4.98
CA MET A 31 15.78 -1.80 -6.35
C MET A 31 14.37 -1.22 -6.54
N ASP A 32 14.21 -0.28 -7.47
CA ASP A 32 12.94 0.44 -7.66
C ASP A 32 11.73 -0.48 -7.90
N ASN A 33 11.92 -1.58 -8.64
CA ASN A 33 10.89 -2.58 -8.89
C ASN A 33 10.48 -3.33 -7.61
N GLU A 34 11.44 -3.66 -6.74
CA GLU A 34 11.19 -4.32 -5.46
C GLU A 34 10.49 -3.38 -4.48
N ILE A 35 10.90 -2.11 -4.45
CA ILE A 35 10.25 -1.05 -3.66
C ILE A 35 8.81 -0.87 -4.15
N ALA A 36 8.59 -0.75 -5.47
CA ALA A 36 7.25 -0.59 -6.03
C ALA A 36 6.34 -1.79 -5.75
N ALA A 37 6.88 -3.02 -5.84
CA ALA A 37 6.17 -4.23 -5.48
C ALA A 37 5.81 -4.25 -3.99
N LYS A 38 6.75 -3.89 -3.10
CA LYS A 38 6.52 -3.85 -1.66
C LYS A 38 5.46 -2.82 -1.28
N ILE A 39 5.52 -1.60 -1.83
CA ILE A 39 4.49 -0.58 -1.61
C ILE A 39 3.14 -1.06 -2.14
N SER A 40 3.09 -1.71 -3.31
CA SER A 40 1.85 -2.27 -3.85
C SER A 40 1.24 -3.33 -2.92
N ALA A 41 2.07 -4.19 -2.33
CA ALA A 41 1.64 -5.16 -1.33
C ALA A 41 1.11 -4.49 -0.05
N ASP A 42 1.78 -3.44 0.45
CA ASP A 42 1.34 -2.70 1.65
C ASP A 42 0.05 -1.88 1.40
N ILE A 43 -0.17 -1.44 0.16
CA ILE A 43 -1.45 -0.88 -0.28
C ILE A 43 -2.54 -1.96 -0.22
N ALA A 44 -2.31 -3.14 -0.79
CA ALA A 44 -3.28 -4.24 -0.75
C ALA A 44 -3.61 -4.67 0.70
N ALA A 45 -2.59 -4.88 1.54
CA ALA A 45 -2.78 -5.23 2.94
C ALA A 45 -3.59 -4.16 3.69
N GLY A 46 -3.28 -2.88 3.47
CA GLY A 46 -4.03 -1.81 4.10
C GLY A 46 -5.48 -1.67 3.61
N LEU A 47 -5.81 -2.09 2.38
CA LEU A 47 -7.19 -2.15 1.90
C LEU A 47 -7.97 -3.18 2.70
N ILE A 48 -7.41 -4.39 2.86
CA ILE A 48 -7.98 -5.46 3.68
C ILE A 48 -8.20 -4.94 5.11
N THR A 49 -7.20 -4.33 5.73
CA THR A 49 -7.32 -3.78 7.08
C THR A 49 -8.44 -2.75 7.19
N CYS A 50 -8.56 -1.81 6.24
CA CYS A 50 -9.63 -0.81 6.30
C CYS A 50 -11.02 -1.46 6.21
N SER A 51 -11.19 -2.46 5.33
CA SER A 51 -12.45 -3.21 5.21
C SER A 51 -12.78 -3.98 6.48
N THR A 52 -11.80 -4.64 7.10
CA THR A 52 -12.00 -5.32 8.38
C THR A 52 -12.43 -4.34 9.47
N MET A 53 -11.76 -3.19 9.58
CA MET A 53 -12.11 -2.17 10.58
C MET A 53 -13.50 -1.57 10.36
N MET A 54 -13.92 -1.36 9.11
CA MET A 54 -15.28 -0.92 8.79
C MET A 54 -16.32 -1.96 9.22
N GLY A 55 -16.09 -3.25 8.94
CA GLY A 55 -17.01 -4.33 9.31
C GLY A 55 -17.11 -4.60 10.82
N GLN A 56 -16.06 -4.27 11.58
CA GLN A 56 -16.04 -4.42 13.04
C GLN A 56 -16.48 -3.17 13.80
N ALA A 57 -16.55 -2.01 13.13
CA ALA A 57 -16.87 -0.75 13.77
C ALA A 57 -18.36 -0.68 14.15
N ILE A 58 -18.63 -0.48 15.44
CA ILE A 58 -19.97 -0.16 15.96
C ILE A 58 -20.21 1.36 15.89
N ARG A 59 -19.14 2.15 15.99
CA ARG A 59 -19.16 3.60 15.89
C ARG A 59 -19.12 4.05 14.44
N GLU A 60 -20.14 4.79 14.00
CA GLU A 60 -20.27 5.26 12.62
C GLU A 60 -19.13 6.18 12.19
N ASP A 61 -18.61 7.03 13.08
CA ASP A 61 -17.50 7.93 12.77
C ASP A 61 -16.20 7.17 12.45
N ILE A 62 -15.97 6.03 13.12
CA ILE A 62 -14.85 5.12 12.86
C ILE A 62 -15.02 4.43 11.51
N ALA A 63 -16.22 3.89 11.25
CA ALA A 63 -16.53 3.23 9.98
C ALA A 63 -16.32 4.20 8.80
N LEU A 64 -16.81 5.44 8.91
CA LEU A 64 -16.64 6.48 7.91
C LEU A 64 -15.17 6.91 7.75
N LEU A 65 -14.40 6.97 8.84
CA LEU A 65 -12.97 7.28 8.80
C LEU A 65 -12.21 6.23 7.97
N PHE A 66 -12.41 4.95 8.27
CA PHE A 66 -11.77 3.86 7.53
C PHE A 66 -12.31 3.73 6.10
N GLY A 67 -13.57 4.07 5.84
CA GLY A 67 -14.11 4.20 4.48
C GLY A 67 -13.37 5.23 3.63
N ARG A 68 -13.07 6.42 4.21
CA ARG A 68 -12.25 7.44 3.53
C ARG A 68 -10.83 6.95 3.27
N PHE A 69 -10.20 6.27 4.23
CA PHE A 69 -8.87 5.70 4.06
C PHE A 69 -8.84 4.61 2.98
N HIS A 70 -9.84 3.73 2.98
CA HIS A 70 -10.01 2.68 1.98
C HIS A 70 -10.10 3.29 0.56
N GLY A 71 -10.99 4.28 0.35
CA GLY A 71 -11.13 4.95 -0.94
C GLY A 71 -9.83 5.59 -1.44
N LYS A 72 -9.12 6.32 -0.57
CA LYS A 72 -7.80 6.90 -0.91
C LYS A 72 -6.77 5.84 -1.29
N LYS A 73 -6.74 4.74 -0.55
CA LYS A 73 -5.80 3.63 -0.78
C LYS A 73 -6.12 2.87 -2.07
N ALA A 74 -7.40 2.74 -2.45
CA ALA A 74 -7.82 2.15 -3.72
C ALA A 74 -7.34 2.99 -4.92
N VAL A 75 -7.52 4.31 -4.86
CA VAL A 75 -6.99 5.23 -5.88
C VAL A 75 -5.47 5.14 -5.97
N LEU A 76 -4.77 5.05 -4.83
CA LEU A 76 -3.31 4.89 -4.80
C LEU A 76 -2.88 3.55 -5.41
N GLY A 77 -3.60 2.46 -5.14
CA GLY A 77 -3.35 1.15 -5.76
C GLY A 77 -3.47 1.19 -7.28
N GLY A 78 -4.48 1.88 -7.81
CA GLY A 78 -4.61 2.12 -9.26
C GLY A 78 -3.42 2.88 -9.86
N LYS A 79 -2.90 3.89 -9.15
CA LYS A 79 -1.69 4.62 -9.58
C LYS A 79 -0.45 3.72 -9.60
N PHE A 80 -0.27 2.86 -8.59
CA PHE A 80 0.84 1.91 -8.54
C PHE A 80 0.74 0.81 -9.61
N LEU A 81 -0.47 0.33 -9.90
CA LEU A 81 -0.69 -0.60 -11.01
C LEU A 81 -0.25 0.03 -12.34
N ARG A 82 -0.64 1.29 -12.58
CA ARG A 82 -0.23 2.02 -13.79
C ARG A 82 1.28 2.22 -13.84
N LEU A 83 1.91 2.66 -12.74
CA LEU A 83 3.36 2.82 -12.63
C LEU A 83 4.10 1.52 -12.98
N ASN A 84 3.70 0.40 -12.38
CA ASN A 84 4.33 -0.90 -12.62
C ASN A 84 4.20 -1.36 -14.07
N LYS A 85 3.07 -1.05 -14.73
CA LYS A 85 2.89 -1.34 -16.16
C LYS A 85 3.77 -0.45 -17.04
N GLU A 86 3.77 0.86 -16.80
CA GLU A 86 4.55 1.84 -17.57
C GLU A 86 6.05 1.59 -17.48
N LYS A 87 6.53 1.06 -16.35
CA LYS A 87 7.94 0.73 -16.13
C LYS A 87 8.32 -0.70 -16.49
N GLY A 88 7.37 -1.55 -16.88
CA GLY A 88 7.61 -2.97 -17.15
C GLY A 88 7.99 -3.78 -15.90
N TRP A 89 7.65 -3.30 -14.70
CA TRP A 89 7.95 -3.96 -13.42
C TRP A 89 6.87 -4.97 -13.02
N LEU A 90 5.69 -4.91 -13.65
CA LEU A 90 4.62 -5.85 -13.39
C LEU A 90 4.97 -7.24 -13.95
N VAL A 91 5.18 -8.21 -13.06
CA VAL A 91 5.29 -9.61 -13.46
C VAL A 91 3.91 -10.13 -13.83
N PRO A 92 3.67 -10.55 -15.10
CA PRO A 92 2.36 -11.02 -15.51
C PRO A 92 2.03 -12.34 -14.82
N PRO A 93 0.84 -12.47 -14.21
CA PRO A 93 0.38 -13.78 -13.76
C PRO A 93 0.05 -14.67 -14.98
N PRO A 94 -0.14 -15.99 -14.78
CA PRO A 94 -0.70 -16.85 -15.82
C PRO A 94 -1.98 -16.25 -16.39
N LEU A 95 -2.01 -16.09 -17.72
CA LEU A 95 -3.14 -15.48 -18.41
C LEU A 95 -4.17 -16.54 -18.78
N HIS A 96 -5.45 -16.19 -18.62
CA HIS A 96 -6.53 -17.00 -19.15
C HIS A 96 -6.54 -16.92 -20.67
N LEU A 97 -6.41 -18.07 -21.34
CA LEU A 97 -6.51 -18.16 -22.80
C LEU A 97 -7.96 -18.47 -23.15
N GLN A 98 -8.64 -17.53 -23.80
CA GLN A 98 -9.91 -17.85 -24.44
C GLN A 98 -9.64 -18.70 -25.69
N PRO A 99 -10.48 -19.73 -25.96
CA PRO A 99 -10.43 -20.42 -27.24
C PRO A 99 -10.61 -19.41 -28.37
N LYS A 100 -9.86 -19.55 -29.46
CA LYS A 100 -10.19 -18.80 -30.69
C LYS A 100 -11.59 -19.21 -31.11
N GLU A 101 -12.49 -18.25 -31.27
CA GLU A 101 -13.68 -18.45 -32.10
C GLU A 101 -13.18 -18.70 -33.53
N ASP A 102 -13.61 -19.82 -34.12
CA ASP A 102 -13.32 -20.21 -35.51
C ASP A 102 -14.04 -19.29 -36.51
#